data_AF-A0A9D6NWE2-F1
#
_entry.id   AF-A0A9D6NWE2-F1
#
_cell.length_a   1.000
_cell.length_b   1.000
_cell.length_c   1.000
_cell.angle_alpha   90.00
_cell.angle_beta   90.00
_cell.angle_gamma   90.00
#
_symmetry.space_group_name_H-M   'P 1'
#
loop_
_entity.id
_entity.type
_entity.pdbx_description
1 polymer ?
#
loop_
_entity_poly.entity_id
_entity_poly.type
_entity_poly.pdbx_seq_one_letter_code
_entity_poly.pdbx_strand_id
1 'polypeptide(L)'
;MKTLIIILNIAAFLQTTILPLNLVAIILICRSYIRSDRTNLFLAFFFGLLTSHLSLRPLGFDSLIYLLIILIVQLVATSRLSQHPFWILPISFSALFLNLIAFQLVSHQSIQLFPQILIETVLSIPIFYVIKIWEERFIVRKDIKLRI
;
A
#
# COMPACT_ATOMS: atom_id res chain seq x y z
N MET A 1 -9.13 12.82 0.45
CA MET A 1 -8.69 12.27 1.76
C MET A 1 -9.78 11.48 2.46
N LYS A 2 -10.93 12.10 2.84
CA LYS A 2 -12.03 11.40 3.56
C LYS A 2 -12.52 10.13 2.86
N THR A 3 -12.74 10.22 1.55
CA THR A 3 -13.15 9.11 0.68
C THR A 3 -12.14 7.96 0.65
N LEU A 4 -10.84 8.25 0.68
CA LEU A 4 -9.82 7.20 0.71
C LEU A 4 -9.75 6.49 2.05
N ILE A 5 -9.96 7.20 3.16
CA ILE A 5 -10.06 6.58 4.49
C ILE A 5 -11.24 5.61 4.53
N ILE A 6 -12.38 5.97 3.93
CA ILE A 6 -13.54 5.08 3.81
C ILE A 6 -13.18 3.84 2.98
N ILE A 7 -12.54 4.00 1.83
CA ILE A 7 -12.09 2.88 0.99
C ILE A 7 -11.12 1.96 1.75
N LEU A 8 -10.15 2.52 2.46
CA LEU A 8 -9.19 1.75 3.25
C LEU A 8 -9.87 1.02 4.43
N ASN A 9 -10.88 1.60 5.07
CA ASN A 9 -11.66 0.90 6.09
C ASN A 9 -12.39 -0.29 5.50
N ILE A 10 -13.09 -0.11 4.38
CA ILE A 10 -13.78 -1.21 3.69
C ILE A 10 -12.78 -2.29 3.28
N ALA A 11 -11.64 -1.90 2.71
CA ALA A 11 -10.58 -2.84 2.33
C ALA A 11 -9.99 -3.58 3.54
N ALA A 12 -9.80 -2.91 4.68
CA ALA A 12 -9.31 -3.51 5.92
C ALA A 12 -10.27 -4.56 6.46
N PHE A 13 -11.58 -4.29 6.45
CA PHE A 13 -12.57 -5.31 6.81
C PHE A 13 -12.56 -6.46 5.81
N LEU A 14 -12.67 -6.16 4.50
CA LEU A 14 -12.74 -7.16 3.44
C LEU A 14 -11.55 -8.12 3.46
N GLN A 15 -10.34 -7.60 3.72
CA GLN A 15 -9.14 -8.43 3.77
C GLN A 15 -9.10 -9.38 4.98
N THR A 16 -9.72 -8.98 6.09
CA THR A 16 -9.74 -9.81 7.31
C THR A 16 -10.89 -10.81 7.33
N THR A 17 -12.01 -10.52 6.64
CA THR A 17 -13.23 -11.33 6.72
C THR A 17 -13.49 -12.21 5.50
N ILE A 18 -13.17 -11.75 4.29
CA ILE A 18 -13.62 -12.41 3.04
C ILE A 18 -12.43 -12.89 2.20
N LEU A 19 -11.44 -12.02 1.98
CA LEU A 19 -10.35 -12.25 1.04
C LEU A 19 -9.01 -12.14 1.77
N PRO A 20 -8.22 -13.22 1.93
CA PRO A 20 -6.92 -13.16 2.59
C PRO A 20 -5.85 -12.54 1.67
N LEU A 21 -6.08 -11.31 1.22
CA LEU A 21 -5.21 -10.51 0.36
C LEU A 21 -4.86 -9.22 1.08
N ASN A 22 -3.60 -8.78 0.99
CA ASN A 22 -3.13 -7.55 1.63
C ASN A 22 -3.61 -6.27 0.91
N LEU A 23 -4.92 -6.09 0.75
CA LEU A 23 -5.55 -5.00 -0.01
C LEU A 23 -5.14 -3.62 0.52
N VAL A 24 -5.08 -3.46 1.84
CA VAL A 24 -4.67 -2.19 2.47
C VAL A 24 -3.24 -1.83 2.06
N ALA A 25 -2.31 -2.79 2.12
CA ALA A 25 -0.93 -2.58 1.70
C ALA A 25 -0.84 -2.22 0.21
N ILE A 26 -1.55 -2.94 -0.66
CA ILE A 26 -1.56 -2.68 -2.11
C ILE A 26 -2.03 -1.25 -2.40
N ILE A 27 -3.17 -0.84 -1.84
CA ILE A 27 -3.73 0.51 -2.03
C ILE A 27 -2.73 1.57 -1.58
N LEU A 28 -2.10 1.37 -0.42
CA LEU A 28 -1.13 2.30 0.14
C LEU A 28 0.17 2.39 -0.67
N ILE A 29 0.67 1.28 -1.20
CA ILE A 29 1.83 1.21 -2.10
C ILE A 29 1.51 1.98 -3.39
N CYS A 30 0.41 1.64 -4.06
CA CYS A 30 -0.02 2.30 -5.30
C CYS A 30 -0.17 3.81 -5.11
N ARG A 31 -0.81 4.23 -4.02
CA ARG A 31 -0.97 5.65 -3.72
C ARG A 31 0.36 6.34 -3.47
N SER A 32 1.23 5.73 -2.67
CA SER A 32 2.54 6.31 -2.35
C SER A 32 3.46 6.42 -3.55
N TYR A 33 3.28 5.53 -4.52
CA TYR A 33 3.95 5.60 -5.81
C TYR A 33 3.42 6.74 -6.70
N ILE A 34 2.09 6.95 -6.74
CA ILE A 34 1.48 8.05 -7.51
C ILE A 34 1.82 9.41 -6.91
N ARG A 35 1.77 9.51 -5.58
CA ARG A 35 1.96 10.77 -4.86
C ARG A 35 2.70 10.53 -3.55
N SER A 36 3.95 11.01 -3.50
CA SER A 36 4.79 10.95 -2.31
C SER A 36 4.43 12.08 -1.33
N ASP A 37 3.46 11.82 -0.46
CA ASP A 37 3.04 12.73 0.62
C ASP A 37 3.29 12.12 2.00
N ARG A 38 3.66 12.94 2.99
CA ARG A 38 3.78 12.52 4.40
C ARG A 38 2.49 11.93 4.96
N THR A 39 1.33 12.32 4.41
CA THR A 39 0.03 11.78 4.82
C THR A 39 -0.09 10.27 4.60
N ASN A 40 0.64 9.71 3.63
CA ASN A 40 0.63 8.27 3.39
C ASN A 40 1.35 7.50 4.51
N LEU A 41 2.37 8.08 5.15
CA LEU A 41 3.05 7.48 6.30
C LEU A 41 2.10 7.38 7.50
N PHE A 42 1.34 8.44 7.79
CA PHE A 42 0.30 8.40 8.82
C PHE A 42 -0.78 7.36 8.51
N LEU A 43 -1.21 7.27 7.25
CA LEU A 43 -2.18 6.25 6.84
C LEU A 43 -1.61 4.84 6.98
N ALA A 44 -0.34 4.59 6.63
CA ALA A 44 0.34 3.32 6.88
C ALA A 44 0.26 2.91 8.35
N PHE A 45 0.61 3.85 9.22
CA PHE A 45 0.65 3.60 10.66
C PHE A 45 -0.74 3.26 11.21
N PHE A 46 -1.73 4.13 10.96
CA PHE A 46 -3.09 3.94 11.47
C PHE A 46 -3.76 2.70 10.88
N PHE A 47 -3.64 2.47 9.58
CA PHE A 47 -4.24 1.29 8.97
C PHE A 47 -3.47 0.03 9.32
N GLY A 48 -2.15 0.06 9.51
CA GLY A 48 -1.41 -1.09 10.04
C GLY A 48 -1.82 -1.44 11.48
N LEU A 49 -2.13 -0.45 12.32
CA LEU A 49 -2.73 -0.69 13.63
C LEU A 49 -4.13 -1.30 13.52
N LEU A 50 -4.97 -0.77 12.64
CA LEU A 50 -6.31 -1.31 12.41
C LEU A 50 -6.26 -2.75 11.89
N THR A 51 -5.39 -3.05 10.94
CA THR A 51 -5.27 -4.40 10.37
C THR A 51 -4.70 -5.39 11.37
N SER A 52 -3.71 -5.00 12.17
CA SER A 52 -3.19 -5.87 13.24
C SER A 52 -4.26 -6.16 14.29
N HIS A 53 -5.08 -5.16 14.65
CA HIS A 53 -6.22 -5.36 15.55
C HIS A 53 -7.27 -6.32 14.96
N LEU A 54 -7.69 -6.09 13.71
CA LEU A 54 -8.72 -6.91 13.05
C LEU A 54 -8.26 -8.35 12.75
N SER A 55 -6.96 -8.54 12.50
CA SER A 55 -6.37 -9.86 12.22
C SER A 55 -5.87 -10.60 13.48
N LEU A 56 -6.13 -10.05 14.68
CA LEU A 56 -5.69 -10.58 15.97
C LEU A 56 -4.16 -10.82 16.04
N ARG A 57 -3.40 -10.00 15.32
CA ARG A 57 -1.93 -10.00 15.36
C ARG A 57 -1.42 -9.08 16.46
N PRO A 58 -0.15 -9.24 16.90
CA PRO A 58 0.46 -8.33 17.85
C PRO A 58 0.33 -6.88 17.36
N LEU A 59 -0.30 -6.03 18.18
CA LEU A 59 -0.51 -4.62 17.87
C LEU A 59 0.82 -3.95 17.56
N GLY A 60 0.84 -3.17 16.47
CA GLY A 60 2.00 -2.39 16.06
C GLY A 60 2.93 -3.09 15.07
N PHE A 61 2.90 -4.42 14.97
CA PHE A 61 3.79 -5.14 14.04
C PHE A 61 3.53 -4.76 12.58
N ASP A 62 2.29 -4.92 12.12
CA ASP A 62 1.90 -4.54 10.76
C ASP A 62 2.07 -3.03 10.52
N SER A 63 1.91 -2.20 11.55
CA SER A 63 2.11 -0.74 11.45
C SER A 63 3.54 -0.34 11.14
N LEU A 64 4.52 -1.02 11.75
CA LEU A 64 5.94 -0.78 11.50
C LEU A 64 6.34 -1.27 10.12
N ILE A 65 5.84 -2.44 9.71
CA ILE A 65 6.10 -3.01 8.38
C ILE A 65 5.51 -2.10 7.31
N TYR A 66 4.26 -1.66 7.45
CA TYR A 66 3.62 -0.78 6.47
C TYR A 66 4.34 0.56 6.37
N LEU A 67 4.79 1.13 7.50
CA LEU A 67 5.61 2.34 7.49
C LEU A 67 6.91 2.15 6.71
N LEU A 68 7.64 1.06 6.98
CA LEU A 68 8.90 0.75 6.31
C LEU A 68 8.68 0.57 4.81
N ILE A 69 7.66 -0.20 4.41
CA ILE A 69 7.30 -0.43 3.02
C ILE A 69 6.97 0.89 2.32
N ILE A 70 6.09 1.71 2.90
CA ILE A 70 5.72 2.99 2.28
C ILE A 70 6.91 3.92 2.19
N LEU A 71 7.79 3.97 3.20
CA LEU A 71 8.99 4.78 3.15
C LEU A 71 9.89 4.38 1.97
N ILE A 72 10.12 3.08 1.77
CA ILE A 72 10.87 2.57 0.61
C ILE A 72 10.19 2.97 -0.69
N VAL A 73 8.88 2.75 -0.81
CA VAL A 73 8.10 3.09 -2.01
C VAL A 73 8.18 4.59 -2.31
N GLN A 74 8.10 5.45 -1.29
CA GLN A 74 8.24 6.90 -1.44
C GLN A 74 9.62 7.31 -1.93
N LEU A 75 10.69 6.71 -1.40
CA LEU A 75 12.06 6.95 -1.85
C LEU A 75 12.21 6.55 -3.32
N VAL A 76 11.72 5.37 -3.71
CA VAL A 76 11.77 4.91 -5.11
C VAL A 76 10.91 5.80 -6.02
N ALA A 77 9.74 6.25 -5.56
CA ALA A 77 8.84 7.11 -6.33
C ALA A 77 9.47 8.47 -6.68
N THR A 78 10.39 8.99 -5.85
CA THR A 78 11.14 10.22 -6.16
C THR A 78 12.23 10.04 -7.21
N SER A 79 12.61 8.80 -7.53
CA SER A 79 13.61 8.51 -8.56
C SER A 79 13.03 8.68 -9.97
N ARG A 80 13.90 8.95 -10.97
CA ARG A 80 13.48 9.10 -12.39
C ARG A 80 12.83 7.83 -12.97
N LEU A 81 13.06 6.68 -12.34
CA LEU A 81 12.50 5.39 -12.74
C LEU A 81 10.98 5.31 -12.53
N SER A 82 10.40 6.15 -11.66
CA SER A 82 8.97 6.10 -11.32
C SER A 82 8.03 6.57 -12.44
N GLN A 83 8.58 7.12 -13.53
CA GLN A 83 7.79 7.66 -14.64
C GLN A 83 7.12 6.57 -15.48
N HIS A 84 7.67 5.35 -15.52
CA HIS A 84 6.99 4.25 -16.24
C HIS A 84 5.99 3.53 -15.35
N PRO A 85 4.73 3.34 -15.82
CA PRO A 85 3.68 2.69 -15.04
C PRO A 85 4.00 1.22 -14.72
N PHE A 86 4.82 0.55 -15.55
CA PHE A 86 5.20 -0.85 -15.34
C PHE A 86 6.12 -1.07 -14.13
N TRP A 87 6.80 -0.03 -13.63
CA TRP A 87 7.63 -0.16 -12.42
C TRP A 87 6.81 -0.42 -11.15
N ILE A 88 5.49 -0.23 -11.17
CA ILE A 88 4.63 -0.60 -10.04
C ILE A 88 4.69 -2.10 -9.75
N LEU A 89 4.91 -2.95 -10.76
CA LEU A 89 4.98 -4.40 -10.62
C LEU A 89 6.17 -4.86 -9.74
N PRO A 90 7.43 -4.55 -10.09
CA PRO A 90 8.56 -4.96 -9.25
C PRO A 90 8.54 -4.31 -7.86
N ILE A 91 8.02 -3.08 -7.74
CA ILE A 91 7.90 -2.39 -6.46
C ILE A 91 6.83 -3.04 -5.57
N SER A 92 5.64 -3.30 -6.11
CA SER A 92 4.59 -4.00 -5.36
C SER A 92 5.01 -5.43 -5.00
N PHE A 93 5.62 -6.16 -5.93
CA PHE A 93 6.15 -7.50 -5.66
C PHE A 93 7.13 -7.50 -4.49
N SER A 94 8.16 -6.65 -4.54
CA SER A 94 9.17 -6.57 -3.47
C SER A 94 8.57 -6.13 -2.14
N ALA A 95 7.69 -5.13 -2.14
CA ALA A 95 7.02 -4.64 -0.94
C ALA A 95 6.14 -5.72 -0.27
N LEU A 96 5.32 -6.43 -1.06
CA LEU A 96 4.44 -7.47 -0.55
C LEU A 96 5.22 -8.71 -0.10
N PHE A 97 6.28 -9.06 -0.84
CA PHE A 97 7.20 -10.12 -0.46
C PHE A 97 7.86 -9.84 0.90
N LEU A 98 8.35 -8.61 1.12
CA LEU A 98 8.90 -8.20 2.40
C LEU A 98 7.85 -8.26 3.52
N ASN A 99 6.61 -7.84 3.26
CA ASN A 99 5.53 -7.91 4.24
C ASN A 99 5.27 -9.35 4.72
N LEU A 100 5.13 -10.29 3.78
CA LEU A 100 4.82 -11.68 4.10
C LEU A 100 5.98 -12.40 4.80
N ILE A 101 7.21 -12.16 4.36
CA ILE A 101 8.40 -12.75 4.99
C ILE A 101 8.59 -12.21 6.40
N ALA A 102 8.42 -10.91 6.61
CA ALA A 102 8.57 -10.31 7.94
C ALA A 102 7.64 -11.00 8.96
N PHE A 103 6.38 -11.23 8.58
CA PHE A 103 5.43 -11.94 9.44
C PHE A 103 5.80 -13.41 9.68
N GLN A 104 6.18 -14.14 8.63
CA GLN A 104 6.51 -15.57 8.73
C GLN A 104 7.78 -15.82 9.55
N LEU A 105 8.79 -14.95 9.43
CA LEU A 105 10.00 -15.02 10.24
C LEU A 105 9.71 -14.85 11.74
N VAL A 106 8.86 -13.90 12.10
CA VAL A 106 8.53 -13.65 13.51
C VAL A 106 7.64 -14.75 14.08
N SER A 107 6.68 -15.23 13.30
CA SER A 107 5.75 -16.29 13.73
C SER A 107 6.33 -17.71 13.67
N HIS A 108 7.57 -17.88 13.18
CA HIS A 108 8.23 -19.18 12.99
C HIS A 108 7.39 -20.17 12.15
N GLN A 109 6.54 -19.64 11.27
CA GLN A 109 5.68 -20.43 10.39
C GLN A 109 6.39 -20.75 9.07
N SER A 110 5.95 -21.82 8.40
CA SER A 110 6.49 -22.18 7.10
C SER A 110 6.19 -21.10 6.06
N ILE A 111 7.20 -20.82 5.23
CA ILE A 111 7.16 -19.76 4.23
C ILE A 111 6.37 -20.24 3.01
N GLN A 112 5.05 -20.04 3.03
CA GLN A 112 4.18 -20.20 1.87
C GLN A 112 3.94 -18.83 1.23
N LEU A 113 4.74 -18.51 0.21
CA LEU A 113 4.71 -17.24 -0.50
C LEU A 113 3.89 -17.32 -1.79
N PHE A 114 3.89 -18.48 -2.43
CA PHE A 114 3.19 -18.75 -3.67
C PHE A 114 1.96 -19.63 -3.40
N PRO A 115 0.82 -19.37 -4.08
CA PRO A 115 0.61 -18.43 -5.18
C PRO A 115 0.22 -17.00 -4.77
N GLN A 116 0.04 -16.72 -3.48
CA GLN A 116 -0.58 -15.49 -2.99
C GLN A 116 0.10 -14.20 -3.50
N ILE A 117 1.44 -14.13 -3.46
CA ILE A 117 2.18 -12.93 -3.89
C ILE A 117 1.94 -12.61 -5.36
N LEU A 118 1.88 -13.63 -6.22
CA LEU A 118 1.64 -13.40 -7.65
C LEU A 118 0.27 -12.79 -7.88
N ILE A 119 -0.74 -13.29 -7.18
CA ILE A 119 -2.10 -12.76 -7.26
C ILE A 119 -2.12 -11.30 -6.78
N GLU A 120 -1.56 -11.01 -5.62
CA GLU A 120 -1.52 -9.64 -5.06
C GLU A 120 -0.74 -8.67 -5.97
N THR A 121 0.36 -9.12 -6.57
CA THR A 121 1.18 -8.32 -7.49
C THR A 121 0.43 -8.03 -8.78
N VAL A 122 -0.22 -9.02 -9.39
CA VAL A 122 -1.03 -8.80 -10.60
C VAL A 122 -2.21 -7.86 -10.30
N LEU A 123 -2.85 -8.04 -9.14
CA LEU A 123 -3.99 -7.25 -8.69
C LEU A 123 -3.59 -5.79 -8.34
N SER A 124 -2.31 -5.52 -8.10
CA SER A 124 -1.79 -4.16 -7.93
C SER A 124 -1.93 -3.29 -9.19
N ILE A 125 -1.88 -3.87 -10.40
CA ILE A 125 -2.02 -3.13 -11.66
C ILE A 125 -3.41 -2.48 -11.79
N PRO A 126 -4.53 -3.23 -11.73
CA PRO A 126 -5.85 -2.62 -11.86
C PRO A 126 -6.11 -1.64 -10.70
N ILE A 127 -5.69 -1.96 -9.47
CA ILE A 127 -5.81 -1.04 -8.34
C ILE A 127 -5.03 0.27 -8.60
N PHE A 128 -3.82 0.18 -9.15
CA PHE A 128 -3.01 1.34 -9.48
C PHE A 128 -3.74 2.27 -10.45
N TYR A 129 -4.32 1.76 -11.54
CA TYR A 129 -5.06 2.58 -12.49
C TYR A 129 -6.33 3.20 -11.88
N VAL A 130 -7.07 2.44 -11.06
CA VAL A 130 -8.25 2.97 -10.35
C VAL A 130 -7.86 4.12 -9.43
N ILE A 131 -6.80 3.97 -8.64
CA ILE A 131 -6.32 5.01 -7.73
C ILE A 131 -5.78 6.21 -8.52
N LYS A 132 -5.08 5.98 -9.63
CA LYS A 132 -4.56 7.06 -10.48
C LYS A 132 -5.68 7.92 -11.04
N ILE A 133 -6.71 7.30 -11.64
CA ILE A 133 -7.88 8.01 -12.17
C ILE A 133 -8.61 8.75 -11.04
N TRP A 134 -8.71 8.14 -9.86
CA TRP A 134 -9.34 8.74 -8.71
C TRP A 134 -8.57 9.96 -8.17
N GLU A 135 -7.24 9.87 -8.03
CA GLU A 135 -6.39 11.00 -7.61
C GLU A 135 -6.47 12.15 -8.63
N GLU A 136 -6.48 11.86 -9.93
CA GLU A 136 -6.61 12.88 -10.98
C GLU A 136 -7.97 13.60 -10.96
N ARG A 137 -9.07 12.91 -10.62
CA ARG A 137 -10.42 13.50 -10.64
C ARG A 137 -10.84 14.17 -9.33
N PHE A 138 -10.47 13.61 -8.19
CA PHE A 138 -11.04 14.02 -6.89
C PHE A 138 -10.10 14.86 -6.04
N ILE A 139 -8.83 15.02 -6.44
CA ILE A 139 -7.85 15.79 -5.67
C ILE A 139 -7.45 17.01 -6.48
N VAL A 140 -7.99 18.15 -6.06
CA VAL A 140 -7.69 19.47 -6.63
C VAL A 140 -6.19 19.71 -6.53
N ARG A 141 -5.51 19.75 -7.68
CA ARG A 141 -4.12 20.23 -7.73
C ARG A 141 -4.17 21.71 -7.38
N LYS A 142 -3.34 22.15 -6.43
CA LYS A 142 -3.12 23.59 -6.26
C LYS A 142 -2.50 24.05 -7.57
N ASP A 143 -3.26 24.77 -8.38
CA ASP A 143 -2.75 25.35 -9.62
C ASP A 143 -1.46 26.11 -9.30
N ILE A 144 -0.42 25.80 -10.06
CA ILE A 144 0.84 26.56 -10.02
C ILE A 144 0.45 27.95 -10.51
N LYS A 145 0.29 28.91 -9.59
CA LYS A 145 0.25 30.32 -9.95
C LYS A 145 1.60 30.63 -10.59
N LEU A 146 1.65 30.63 -11.92
CA LEU A 146 2.73 31.26 -12.67
C LEU A 146 2.74 32.71 -12.21
N ARG A 147 3.75 33.05 -11.40
CA ARG A 147 4.04 34.41 -11.00
C ARG A 147 4.62 35.07 -12.26
N ILE A 148 3.76 35.69 -13.05
CA ILE A 148 4.16 36.63 -14.12
C ILE A 148 4.64 37.90 -13.44
#